data_AF-A0A517NLM9-F1
#
_entry.id   AF-A0A517NLM9-F1
#
_cell.length_a   1.000
_cell.length_b   1.000
_cell.length_c   1.000
_cell.angle_alpha   90.00
_cell.angle_beta   90.00
_cell.angle_gamma   90.00
#
_symmetry.space_group_name_H-M   'P 1'
#
loop_
_entity.id
_entity.type
_entity.pdbx_description
1 polymer ?
#
loop_
_entity_poly.entity_id
_entity_poly.type
_entity_poly.pdbx_seq_one_letter_code
_entity_poly.pdbx_strand_id
1 'polypeptide(L)'
;MGKTYEKAPALCRRLVGELLTQFHQPLADFKTVIDILLVRASRDADGQPIGPALQGRSGYPAAASVSVTKLKDRVMGRGDAEILIDGDRYTNWTEKTLRAILDHELEHLEFTGNVDDLGRPKFRLRPHDVEFGWFDSIARRHGDDSGEVLQAKRFFGAQPIRQLYLPGWEDGPPAVDPDAIKPSLSRTKAAAHFRDLFDEVDPKTLMYAAVPYESGGETSIVEAWVDKTDRAVIFTAGKVIDITPHLQLSARWAKREGGNDGR
;
A
#
# COMPACT_ATOMS: atom_id res chain seq x y z
N MET A 1 18.77 28.20 -2.57
CA MET A 1 17.42 28.66 -2.17
C MET A 1 16.62 27.49 -1.60
N GLY A 2 15.59 27.73 -0.78
CA GLY A 2 14.69 26.67 -0.30
C GLY A 2 13.61 26.31 -1.32
N LYS A 3 12.79 25.30 -1.01
CA LYS A 3 11.59 24.96 -1.79
C LYS A 3 10.59 26.12 -1.75
N THR A 4 9.85 26.30 -2.83
CA THR A 4 8.79 27.32 -2.91
C THR A 4 7.42 26.67 -2.96
N TYR A 5 6.43 27.35 -2.39
CA TYR A 5 5.05 26.87 -2.29
C TYR A 5 4.11 27.86 -2.96
N GLU A 6 3.17 27.36 -3.74
CA GLU A 6 2.13 28.16 -4.37
C GLU A 6 0.76 27.50 -4.21
N LYS A 7 -0.31 28.32 -4.21
CA LYS A 7 -1.67 27.78 -4.18
C LYS A 7 -1.92 26.97 -5.45
N ALA A 8 -2.45 25.75 -5.30
CA ALA A 8 -2.78 24.94 -6.46
C ALA A 8 -3.89 25.61 -7.31
N PRO A 9 -3.86 25.42 -8.65
CA PRO A 9 -4.89 25.94 -9.55
C PRO A 9 -6.30 25.51 -9.15
N ALA A 10 -7.31 26.29 -9.56
CA ALA A 10 -8.72 25.99 -9.28
C ALA A 10 -9.15 24.60 -9.76
N LEU A 11 -8.50 24.10 -10.83
CA LEU A 11 -8.68 22.75 -11.34
C LEU A 11 -8.51 21.69 -10.23
N CYS A 12 -7.44 21.76 -9.43
CA CYS A 12 -7.19 20.75 -8.39
C CYS A 12 -8.31 20.72 -7.34
N ARG A 13 -8.82 21.90 -6.95
CA ARG A 13 -9.93 22.00 -5.97
C ARG A 13 -11.23 21.45 -6.52
N ARG A 14 -11.52 21.73 -7.80
CA ARG A 14 -12.67 21.15 -8.50
C ARG A 14 -12.58 19.62 -8.50
N LEU A 15 -11.44 19.06 -8.90
CA LEU A 15 -11.21 17.61 -8.94
C LEU A 15 -11.34 16.96 -7.56
N VAL A 16 -10.76 17.56 -6.51
CA VAL A 16 -10.93 17.06 -5.13
C VAL A 16 -12.39 17.08 -4.72
N GLY A 17 -13.14 18.15 -5.00
CA GLY A 17 -14.58 18.21 -4.69
C GLY A 17 -15.36 17.07 -5.35
N GLU A 18 -15.09 16.79 -6.63
CA GLU A 18 -15.72 15.70 -7.37
C GLU A 18 -15.35 14.32 -6.77
N LEU A 19 -14.06 14.08 -6.48
CA LEU A 19 -13.57 12.84 -5.89
C LEU A 19 -14.15 12.57 -4.50
N LEU A 20 -14.26 13.62 -3.67
CA LEU A 20 -14.87 13.53 -2.35
C LEU A 20 -16.30 13.01 -2.45
N THR A 21 -17.10 13.58 -3.36
CA THR A 21 -18.48 13.15 -3.57
C THR A 21 -18.62 11.78 -4.22
N GLN A 22 -17.66 11.39 -5.07
CA GLN A 22 -17.78 10.18 -5.86
C GLN A 22 -17.30 8.93 -5.11
N PHE A 23 -16.20 9.06 -4.35
CA PHE A 23 -15.52 7.90 -3.77
C PHE A 23 -15.25 8.02 -2.27
N HIS A 24 -15.18 9.24 -1.73
CA HIS A 24 -14.84 9.48 -0.32
C HIS A 24 -16.00 10.09 0.46
N GLN A 25 -17.18 9.45 0.37
CA GLN A 25 -18.42 9.98 0.97
C GLN A 25 -18.26 10.39 2.44
N PRO A 26 -17.55 9.64 3.32
CA PRO A 26 -17.34 10.09 4.70
C PRO A 26 -16.65 11.46 4.78
N LEU A 27 -15.65 11.73 3.94
CA LEU A 27 -14.98 13.03 3.92
C LEU A 27 -15.91 14.14 3.41
N ALA A 28 -16.77 13.83 2.44
CA ALA A 28 -17.77 14.76 1.90
C ALA A 28 -18.85 15.11 2.93
N ASP A 29 -19.35 14.13 3.69
CA ASP A 29 -20.38 14.32 4.72
C ASP A 29 -19.93 15.29 5.81
N PHE A 30 -18.65 15.24 6.20
CA PHE A 30 -18.07 16.18 7.15
C PHE A 30 -17.67 17.53 6.53
N LYS A 31 -17.94 17.75 5.24
CA LYS A 31 -17.54 18.96 4.50
C LYS A 31 -16.06 19.28 4.69
N THR A 32 -15.24 18.24 4.62
CA THR A 32 -13.79 18.31 4.87
C THR A 32 -13.15 19.36 3.98
N VAL A 33 -12.39 20.28 4.57
CA VAL A 33 -11.66 21.32 3.86
C VAL A 33 -10.23 20.85 3.63
N ILE A 34 -9.79 20.78 2.38
CA ILE A 34 -8.45 20.29 2.01
C ILE A 34 -7.67 21.44 1.38
N ASP A 35 -6.56 21.81 2.01
CA ASP A 35 -5.60 22.75 1.43
C ASP A 35 -4.77 22.03 0.37
N ILE A 36 -4.63 22.61 -0.82
CA ILE A 36 -3.85 22.05 -1.91
C ILE A 36 -2.80 23.05 -2.36
N LEU A 37 -1.53 22.64 -2.32
CA LEU A 37 -0.38 23.46 -2.68
C LEU A 37 0.47 22.76 -3.73
N LEU A 38 1.03 23.52 -4.66
CA LEU A 38 2.15 23.04 -5.48
C LEU A 38 3.45 23.37 -4.78
N VAL A 39 4.37 22.42 -4.78
CA VAL A 39 5.72 22.56 -4.24
C VAL A 39 6.70 22.47 -5.40
N ARG A 40 7.66 23.39 -5.47
CA ARG A 40 8.74 23.35 -6.47
C ARG A 40 10.07 23.10 -5.79
N ALA A 41 10.95 22.38 -6.49
CA ALA A 41 12.29 22.11 -6.02
C ALA A 41 13.07 23.41 -5.80
N SER A 42 14.03 23.35 -4.87
CA SER A 42 15.06 24.36 -4.75
C SER A 42 15.81 24.49 -6.08
N ARG A 43 16.19 25.70 -6.47
CA ARG A 43 16.94 25.95 -7.71
C ARG A 43 18.36 26.43 -7.44
N ASP A 44 19.29 26.06 -8.32
CA ASP A 44 20.66 26.58 -8.33
C ASP A 44 20.73 27.96 -9.01
N ALA A 45 21.94 28.48 -9.18
CA ALA A 45 22.16 29.79 -9.81
C ALA A 45 21.71 29.83 -11.27
N ASP A 46 21.68 28.69 -11.95
CA ASP A 46 21.28 28.55 -13.36
C ASP A 46 19.77 28.25 -13.50
N GLY A 47 19.04 28.22 -12.37
CA GLY A 47 17.61 27.94 -12.33
C GLY A 47 17.26 26.45 -12.45
N GLN A 48 18.23 25.54 -12.40
CA GLN A 48 18.00 24.10 -12.47
C GLN A 48 17.57 23.55 -11.11
N PRO A 49 16.66 22.55 -11.07
CA PRO A 49 16.19 21.97 -9.82
C PRO A 49 17.31 21.16 -9.14
N ILE A 50 17.60 21.52 -7.89
CA ILE A 50 18.49 20.79 -6.99
C ILE A 50 17.66 19.74 -6.26
N GLY A 51 17.48 18.59 -6.91
CA GLY A 51 16.72 17.45 -6.39
C GLY A 51 15.21 17.56 -6.59
N PRO A 52 14.44 16.60 -6.03
CA PRO A 52 13.00 16.53 -6.25
C PRO A 52 12.22 17.55 -5.41
N ALA A 53 11.12 18.06 -5.99
CA ALA A 53 10.22 18.99 -5.31
C ALA A 53 9.57 18.37 -4.08
N LEU A 54 9.15 17.10 -4.18
CA LEU A 54 8.62 16.30 -3.08
C LEU A 54 9.38 14.98 -2.95
N GLN A 55 9.57 14.56 -1.71
CA GLN A 55 10.13 13.25 -1.38
C GLN A 55 9.19 12.51 -0.46
N GLY A 56 8.96 11.23 -0.75
CA GLY A 56 8.28 10.33 0.17
C GLY A 56 9.16 10.03 1.38
N ARG A 57 8.60 9.27 2.34
CA ARG A 57 9.35 8.83 3.54
C ARG A 57 10.61 8.00 3.23
N SER A 58 10.65 7.37 2.07
CA SER A 58 11.75 6.58 1.55
C SER A 58 12.84 7.40 0.84
N GLY A 59 12.70 8.73 0.77
CA GLY A 59 13.65 9.63 0.10
C GLY A 59 13.49 9.69 -1.42
N TYR A 60 12.67 8.83 -2.02
CA TYR A 60 12.37 8.84 -3.44
C TYR A 60 11.45 10.01 -3.83
N PRO A 61 11.55 10.52 -5.07
CA PRO A 61 10.63 11.53 -5.58
C PRO A 61 9.17 11.07 -5.49
N ALA A 62 8.31 11.93 -4.96
CA ALA A 62 6.87 11.68 -4.87
C ALA A 62 6.10 12.63 -5.79
N ALA A 63 5.01 12.15 -6.40
CA ALA A 63 4.14 13.01 -7.22
C ALA A 63 3.27 13.94 -6.36
N ALA A 64 2.80 13.43 -5.23
CA ALA A 64 2.09 14.19 -4.22
C ALA A 64 2.35 13.58 -2.83
N SER A 65 1.87 14.26 -1.79
CA SER A 65 1.83 13.75 -0.43
C SER A 65 0.73 14.42 0.36
N VAL A 66 0.00 13.64 1.16
CA VAL A 66 -1.00 14.15 2.09
C VAL A 66 -0.51 14.18 3.55
N SER A 67 -0.99 15.15 4.31
CA SER A 67 -0.85 15.18 5.77
C SER A 67 -2.11 15.71 6.44
N VAL A 68 -2.35 15.27 7.68
CA VAL A 68 -3.45 15.81 8.51
C VAL A 68 -2.97 17.08 9.20
N THR A 69 -3.74 18.16 9.06
CA THR A 69 -3.38 19.46 9.62
C THR A 69 -3.42 19.43 11.15
N LYS A 70 -2.37 19.96 11.78
CA LYS A 70 -2.30 20.02 13.25
C LYS A 70 -3.30 21.03 13.81
N LEU A 71 -3.75 20.79 15.04
CA LEU A 71 -4.74 21.66 15.72
C LEU A 71 -4.35 23.14 15.69
N LYS A 72 -3.08 23.47 15.98
CA LYS A 72 -2.58 24.86 15.94
C LYS A 72 -2.85 25.54 14.60
N ASP A 73 -2.62 24.84 13.50
CA ASP A 73 -2.79 25.39 12.16
C ASP A 73 -4.27 25.48 11.77
N ARG A 74 -5.09 24.54 12.25
CA ARG A 74 -6.55 24.59 12.09
C ARG A 74 -7.16 25.80 12.81
N VAL A 75 -6.65 26.15 14.00
CA VAL A 75 -7.04 27.38 14.72
C VAL A 75 -6.70 28.63 13.90
N MET A 76 -5.61 28.60 13.13
CA MET A 76 -5.21 29.68 12.21
C MET A 76 -6.02 29.70 10.90
N GLY A 77 -7.04 28.86 10.76
CA GLY A 77 -7.94 28.82 9.61
C GLY A 77 -7.49 27.91 8.47
N ARG A 78 -6.49 27.05 8.68
CA ARG A 78 -6.09 26.04 7.69
C ARG A 78 -7.11 24.92 7.52
N GLY A 79 -7.03 24.18 6.41
CA GLY A 79 -7.84 23.00 6.12
C GLY A 79 -7.65 21.87 7.15
N ASP A 80 -8.47 20.84 7.07
CA ASP A 80 -8.39 19.63 7.91
C ASP A 80 -7.21 18.72 7.49
N ALA A 81 -6.88 18.76 6.21
CA ALA A 81 -5.73 18.10 5.62
C ALA A 81 -5.05 19.01 4.58
N GLU A 82 -3.80 18.69 4.27
CA GLU A 82 -3.00 19.34 3.24
C GLU A 82 -2.53 18.29 2.23
N ILE A 83 -2.75 18.57 0.93
CA ILE A 83 -2.15 17.83 -0.18
C ILE A 83 -1.09 18.73 -0.81
N LEU A 84 0.16 18.24 -0.81
CA LEU A 84 1.26 18.83 -1.55
C LEU A 84 1.42 18.10 -2.87
N ILE A 85 1.56 18.83 -3.96
CA ILE A 85 1.73 18.29 -5.32
C ILE A 85 3.08 18.74 -5.87
N ASP A 86 3.78 17.87 -6.59
CA ASP A 86 5.01 18.21 -7.31
C ASP A 86 4.69 19.21 -8.45
N GLY A 87 4.97 20.49 -8.18
CA GLY A 87 4.72 21.61 -9.08
C GLY A 87 5.66 21.66 -10.28
N ASP A 88 6.81 20.98 -10.23
CA ASP A 88 7.72 20.90 -11.38
C ASP A 88 7.22 19.85 -12.40
N ARG A 89 6.45 18.85 -11.95
CA ARG A 89 5.85 17.82 -12.82
C ARG A 89 4.39 18.09 -13.18
N TYR A 90 3.69 18.92 -12.40
CA TYR A 90 2.26 19.21 -12.54
C TYR A 90 1.82 19.49 -13.99
N THR A 91 2.57 20.31 -14.73
CA THR A 91 2.22 20.70 -16.10
C THR A 91 2.29 19.57 -17.12
N ASN A 92 2.93 18.46 -16.75
CA ASN A 92 3.11 17.30 -17.63
C ASN A 92 2.03 16.24 -17.43
N TRP A 93 1.11 16.43 -16.49
CA TRP A 93 0.04 15.49 -16.22
C TRP A 93 -1.24 15.87 -16.94
N THR A 94 -1.92 14.85 -17.47
CA THR A 94 -3.28 15.02 -17.97
C THR A 94 -4.23 15.20 -16.79
N GLU A 95 -5.44 15.72 -17.05
CA GLU A 95 -6.48 15.81 -16.00
C GLU A 95 -6.81 14.44 -15.38
N LYS A 96 -6.76 13.36 -16.16
CA LYS A 96 -7.01 12.00 -15.68
C LYS A 96 -5.91 11.54 -14.72
N THR A 97 -4.65 11.73 -15.10
CA THR A 97 -3.50 11.41 -14.25
C THR A 97 -3.52 12.24 -12.97
N LEU A 98 -3.82 13.54 -13.06
CA LEU A 98 -3.95 14.41 -11.90
C LEU A 98 -5.10 13.96 -10.99
N ARG A 99 -6.24 13.55 -11.55
CA ARG A 99 -7.37 12.99 -10.79
C ARG A 99 -6.94 11.72 -10.06
N ALA A 100 -6.21 10.82 -10.70
CA ALA A 100 -5.73 9.59 -10.06
C ALA A 100 -4.75 9.87 -8.91
N ILE A 101 -3.82 10.83 -9.09
CA ILE A 101 -2.90 11.27 -8.04
C ILE A 101 -3.66 11.86 -6.86
N LEU A 102 -4.63 12.76 -7.10
CA LEU A 102 -5.43 13.35 -6.03
C LEU A 102 -6.26 12.29 -5.30
N ASP A 103 -6.84 11.35 -6.02
CA ASP A 103 -7.62 10.26 -5.44
C ASP A 103 -6.76 9.36 -4.53
N HIS A 104 -5.53 9.06 -4.96
CA HIS A 104 -4.55 8.34 -4.14
C HIS A 104 -4.29 9.03 -2.81
N GLU A 105 -4.04 10.34 -2.83
CA GLU A 105 -3.79 11.12 -1.62
C GLU A 105 -5.03 11.22 -0.72
N LEU A 106 -6.23 11.23 -1.29
CA LEU A 106 -7.48 11.22 -0.52
C LEU A 106 -7.75 9.86 0.13
N GLU A 107 -7.39 8.76 -0.51
CA GLU A 107 -7.54 7.39 0.03
C GLU A 107 -6.75 7.16 1.32
N HIS A 108 -5.70 7.94 1.54
CA HIS A 108 -4.98 7.97 2.80
C HIS A 108 -5.78 8.58 3.96
N LEU A 109 -6.78 9.42 3.73
CA LEU A 109 -7.52 10.09 4.80
C LEU A 109 -8.64 9.21 5.35
N GLU A 110 -8.45 8.71 6.57
CA GLU A 110 -9.45 7.88 7.25
C GLU A 110 -10.03 8.63 8.46
N PHE A 111 -11.36 8.77 8.49
CA PHE A 111 -12.05 9.39 9.61
C PHE A 111 -11.94 8.52 10.87
N THR A 112 -11.56 9.12 12.00
CA THR A 112 -11.34 8.38 13.24
C THR A 112 -12.60 8.15 14.07
N GLY A 113 -13.79 8.59 13.60
CA GLY A 113 -15.03 8.55 14.39
C GLY A 113 -15.17 9.70 15.40
N ASN A 114 -14.25 10.67 15.41
CA ASN A 114 -14.16 11.71 16.44
C ASN A 114 -13.97 13.09 15.80
N VAL A 115 -14.43 14.12 16.50
CA VAL A 115 -14.13 15.53 16.19
C VAL A 115 -13.08 16.08 17.16
N ASP A 116 -12.40 17.16 16.78
CA ASP A 116 -11.47 17.88 17.65
C ASP A 116 -12.16 18.99 18.45
N ASP A 117 -11.37 19.77 19.20
CA ASP A 117 -11.85 20.87 20.03
C ASP A 117 -12.47 22.03 19.23
N LEU A 118 -12.30 22.05 17.90
CA LEU A 118 -12.92 23.00 16.98
C LEU A 118 -14.20 22.44 16.34
N GLY A 119 -14.64 21.25 16.74
CA GLY A 119 -15.78 20.55 16.15
C GLY A 119 -15.51 20.03 14.74
N ARG A 120 -14.24 19.92 14.34
CA ARG A 120 -13.84 19.51 12.99
C ARG A 120 -13.43 18.03 13.00
N PRO A 121 -13.63 17.27 11.91
CA PRO A 121 -13.34 15.84 11.88
C PRO A 121 -11.86 15.55 12.15
N LYS A 122 -11.56 14.49 12.91
CA LYS A 122 -10.19 14.00 13.08
C LYS A 122 -9.92 12.88 12.09
N PHE A 123 -8.77 12.96 11.44
CA PHE A 123 -8.31 11.98 10.48
C PHE A 123 -7.03 11.29 10.96
N ARG A 124 -6.84 10.06 10.50
CA ARG A 124 -5.55 9.37 10.52
C ARG A 124 -5.15 9.01 9.09
N LEU A 125 -3.86 8.77 8.89
CA LEU A 125 -3.36 8.29 7.60
C LEU A 125 -3.50 6.77 7.54
N ARG A 126 -4.35 6.29 6.64
CA ARG A 126 -4.48 4.89 6.26
C ARG A 126 -3.21 4.43 5.52
N PRO A 127 -2.59 3.30 5.90
CA PRO A 127 -1.48 2.75 5.14
C PRO A 127 -1.96 2.18 3.80
N HIS A 128 -1.04 2.08 2.84
CA HIS A 128 -1.26 1.43 1.55
C HIS A 128 -1.67 -0.05 1.71
N ASP A 129 -2.38 -0.58 0.70
CA ASP A 129 -2.76 -2.01 0.64
C ASP A 129 -1.55 -2.90 0.39
N VAL A 130 -0.59 -2.40 -0.40
CA VAL A 130 0.64 -3.09 -0.79
C VAL A 130 1.86 -2.26 -0.40
N GLU A 131 2.94 -2.93 0.02
CA GLU A 131 4.18 -2.29 0.51
C GLU A 131 4.85 -1.34 -0.50
N PHE A 132 4.58 -1.52 -1.80
CA PHE A 132 5.05 -0.63 -2.86
C PHE A 132 4.36 0.75 -2.87
N GLY A 133 3.45 0.99 -1.92
CA GLY A 133 2.73 2.24 -1.80
C GLY A 133 1.51 2.28 -2.69
N TRP A 134 0.79 1.16 -2.85
CA TRP A 134 -0.35 1.05 -3.77
C TRP A 134 -1.68 0.88 -3.04
N PHE A 135 -2.73 1.42 -3.65
CA PHE A 135 -4.11 1.14 -3.28
C PHE A 135 -4.82 0.40 -4.42
N ASP A 136 -5.41 -0.75 -4.11
CA ASP A 136 -6.13 -1.56 -5.11
C ASP A 136 -7.38 -0.83 -5.62
N SER A 137 -7.99 -0.02 -4.76
CA SER A 137 -9.14 0.81 -5.11
C SER A 137 -8.77 1.88 -6.14
N ILE A 138 -7.57 2.45 -6.07
CA ILE A 138 -7.08 3.49 -6.98
C ILE A 138 -6.68 2.88 -8.33
N ALA A 139 -5.95 1.77 -8.30
CA ALA A 139 -5.60 1.02 -9.51
C ALA A 139 -6.87 0.61 -10.29
N ARG A 140 -7.90 0.10 -9.61
CA ARG A 140 -9.19 -0.25 -10.25
C ARG A 140 -9.95 0.95 -10.81
N ARG A 141 -9.95 2.08 -10.11
CA ARG A 141 -10.71 3.28 -10.51
C ARG A 141 -10.09 3.99 -11.72
N HIS A 142 -8.77 4.09 -11.77
CA HIS A 142 -8.06 4.94 -12.75
C HIS A 142 -7.28 4.14 -13.80
N GLY A 143 -7.06 2.85 -13.60
CA GLY A 143 -6.35 2.00 -14.55
C GLY A 143 -5.00 2.60 -14.95
N ASP A 144 -4.79 2.79 -16.25
CA ASP A 144 -3.53 3.27 -16.82
C ASP A 144 -3.13 4.71 -16.43
N ASP A 145 -4.07 5.49 -15.91
CA ASP A 145 -3.80 6.84 -15.43
C ASP A 145 -3.28 6.84 -13.97
N SER A 146 -3.32 5.70 -13.28
CA SER A 146 -2.91 5.56 -11.90
C SER A 146 -1.39 5.35 -11.73
N GLY A 147 -0.84 5.87 -10.64
CA GLY A 147 0.58 5.70 -10.32
C GLY A 147 0.96 4.24 -10.08
N GLU A 148 0.05 3.48 -9.47
CA GLU A 148 0.16 2.05 -9.17
C GLU A 148 0.35 1.24 -10.46
N VAL A 149 -0.55 1.43 -11.44
CA VAL A 149 -0.50 0.68 -12.71
C VAL A 149 0.70 1.10 -13.54
N LEU A 150 1.01 2.40 -13.61
CA LEU A 150 2.19 2.88 -14.33
C LEU A 150 3.49 2.34 -13.73
N GLN A 151 3.59 2.29 -12.40
CA GLN A 151 4.75 1.73 -11.72
C GLN A 151 4.83 0.21 -11.93
N ALA A 152 3.71 -0.51 -11.81
CA ALA A 152 3.63 -1.94 -12.09
C ALA A 152 4.06 -2.26 -13.54
N LYS A 153 3.57 -1.52 -14.53
CA LYS A 153 3.97 -1.67 -15.93
C LYS A 153 5.47 -1.44 -16.14
N ARG A 154 6.08 -0.48 -15.44
CA ARG A 154 7.53 -0.27 -15.49
C ARG A 154 8.30 -1.44 -14.88
N PHE A 155 7.84 -1.95 -13.74
CA PHE A 155 8.47 -3.12 -13.11
C PHE A 155 8.35 -4.38 -13.96
N PHE A 156 7.16 -4.71 -14.45
CA PHE A 156 6.89 -5.96 -15.16
C PHE A 156 7.11 -5.90 -16.69
N GLY A 157 7.14 -4.69 -17.26
CA GLY A 157 7.36 -4.47 -18.69
C GLY A 157 8.82 -4.26 -19.08
N ALA A 158 9.68 -3.84 -18.14
CA ALA A 158 11.10 -3.64 -18.39
C ALA A 158 11.97 -4.89 -18.21
N GLN A 159 11.39 -6.01 -17.76
CA GLN A 159 12.11 -7.27 -17.51
C GLN A 159 11.90 -8.23 -18.68
N PRO A 160 12.90 -8.46 -19.56
CA PRO A 160 12.82 -9.43 -20.65
C PRO A 160 12.82 -10.88 -20.14
N ILE A 161 13.31 -11.10 -18.92
CA ILE A 161 13.34 -12.40 -18.27
C ILE A 161 12.28 -12.38 -17.17
N ARG A 162 11.16 -13.03 -17.45
CA ARG A 162 10.27 -13.52 -16.39
C ARG A 162 10.80 -14.88 -16.02
N GLN A 163 11.43 -15.02 -14.86
CA GLN A 163 11.69 -16.35 -14.32
C GLN A 163 10.34 -16.96 -13.95
N LEU A 164 9.73 -17.65 -14.91
CA LEU A 164 8.46 -18.36 -14.75
C LEU A 164 8.67 -19.75 -14.13
N TYR A 165 9.85 -20.36 -14.31
CA TYR A 165 10.20 -21.68 -13.79
C TYR A 165 11.70 -21.78 -13.46
N LEU A 166 12.06 -22.70 -12.55
CA LEU A 166 13.41 -23.25 -12.40
C LEU A 166 13.51 -24.56 -13.24
N PRO A 167 14.66 -24.90 -13.84
CA PRO A 167 14.83 -26.18 -14.55
C PRO A 167 14.62 -27.38 -13.61
N GLY A 168 13.79 -28.36 -14.02
CA GLY A 168 13.58 -29.63 -13.30
C GLY A 168 12.17 -29.89 -12.75
N TRP A 169 11.16 -29.10 -13.12
CA TRP A 169 9.78 -29.19 -12.61
C TRP A 169 8.77 -29.54 -13.73
N GLU A 170 8.99 -30.63 -14.45
CA GLU A 170 8.20 -31.01 -15.65
C GLU A 170 6.88 -31.73 -15.34
N ASP A 171 6.76 -32.38 -14.17
CA ASP A 171 5.63 -33.29 -13.88
C ASP A 171 4.56 -32.75 -12.91
N GLY A 172 4.80 -31.61 -12.25
CA GLY A 172 3.83 -30.94 -11.38
C GLY A 172 3.39 -31.71 -10.10
N PRO A 173 2.95 -31.03 -9.04
CA PRO A 173 2.39 -31.68 -7.84
C PRO A 173 0.92 -32.09 -8.04
N PRO A 174 0.38 -33.03 -7.21
CA PRO A 174 -1.01 -33.46 -7.30
C PRO A 174 -2.00 -32.32 -7.05
N ALA A 175 -3.14 -32.35 -7.75
CA ALA A 175 -4.20 -31.35 -7.66
C ALA A 175 -4.90 -31.32 -6.28
N VAL A 176 -5.15 -30.12 -5.76
CA VAL A 176 -5.84 -29.80 -4.51
C VAL A 176 -6.97 -28.84 -4.85
N ASP A 177 -8.15 -29.14 -4.33
CA ASP A 177 -9.38 -28.40 -4.53
C ASP A 177 -9.33 -27.03 -3.80
N PRO A 178 -9.32 -25.90 -4.52
CA PRO A 178 -9.26 -24.57 -3.92
C PRO A 178 -10.52 -24.22 -3.11
N ASP A 179 -11.68 -24.83 -3.39
CA ASP A 179 -12.94 -24.57 -2.68
C ASP A 179 -13.00 -25.23 -1.29
N ALA A 180 -12.07 -26.13 -1.00
CA ALA A 180 -12.01 -26.82 0.27
C ALA A 180 -11.29 -26.00 1.37
N ILE A 181 -10.60 -24.91 1.00
CA ILE A 181 -9.84 -24.04 1.90
C ILE A 181 -10.79 -23.17 2.73
N LYS A 182 -10.81 -23.36 4.05
CA LYS A 182 -11.66 -22.56 4.97
C LYS A 182 -10.82 -21.53 5.72
N PRO A 183 -11.19 -20.24 5.69
CA PRO A 183 -10.49 -19.24 6.47
C PRO A 183 -10.88 -19.33 7.95
N SER A 184 -9.91 -19.08 8.81
CA SER A 184 -10.02 -18.95 10.27
C SER A 184 -9.82 -20.24 11.11
N LEU A 185 -8.57 -20.70 11.16
CA LEU A 185 -8.07 -21.33 12.38
C LEU A 185 -7.45 -20.26 13.27
N SER A 186 -7.73 -20.29 14.58
CA SER A 186 -7.02 -19.41 15.51
C SER A 186 -5.53 -19.76 15.55
N ARG A 187 -4.67 -18.76 15.75
CA ARG A 187 -3.21 -18.91 15.84
C ARG A 187 -2.77 -20.04 16.78
N THR A 188 -3.47 -20.19 17.91
CA THR A 188 -3.21 -21.26 18.89
C THR A 188 -3.51 -22.65 18.35
N LYS A 189 -4.59 -22.82 17.58
CA LYS A 189 -4.91 -24.09 16.91
C LYS A 189 -3.94 -24.38 15.78
N ALA A 190 -3.56 -23.36 15.00
CA ALA A 190 -2.55 -23.51 13.96
C ALA A 190 -1.21 -23.97 14.57
N ALA A 191 -0.79 -23.38 15.69
CA ALA A 191 0.42 -23.77 16.39
C ALA A 191 0.41 -25.21 16.92
N ALA A 192 -0.73 -25.72 17.38
CA ALA A 192 -0.86 -27.12 17.79
C ALA A 192 -0.59 -28.06 16.60
N HIS A 193 -1.21 -27.78 15.46
CA HIS A 193 -1.02 -28.58 14.25
C HIS A 193 0.39 -28.47 13.66
N PHE A 194 1.00 -27.29 13.75
CA PHE A 194 2.40 -27.11 13.39
C PHE A 194 3.33 -27.97 14.26
N ARG A 195 3.04 -28.14 15.56
CA ARG A 195 3.83 -29.04 16.43
C ARG A 195 3.60 -30.52 16.11
N ASP A 196 2.41 -30.88 15.65
CA ASP A 196 2.11 -32.26 15.24
C ASP A 196 2.84 -32.64 13.95
N LEU A 197 3.04 -31.68 13.04
CA LEU A 197 3.73 -31.88 11.76
C LEU A 197 5.24 -31.62 11.82
N PHE A 198 5.66 -30.73 12.71
CA PHE A 198 7.02 -30.28 12.83
C PHE A 198 7.44 -30.18 14.29
N ASP A 199 8.58 -30.78 14.63
CA ASP A 199 9.11 -30.67 15.99
C ASP A 199 9.31 -29.20 16.37
N GLU A 200 8.65 -28.80 17.45
CA GLU A 200 8.69 -27.48 18.10
C GLU A 200 8.37 -26.26 17.20
N VAL A 201 7.21 -25.65 17.43
CA VAL A 201 6.82 -24.36 16.85
C VAL A 201 6.38 -23.39 17.93
N ASP A 202 7.03 -22.22 17.97
CA ASP A 202 6.63 -21.10 18.82
C ASP A 202 5.38 -20.44 18.19
N PRO A 203 4.22 -20.46 18.86
CA PRO A 203 3.02 -19.81 18.35
C PRO A 203 3.24 -18.33 18.00
N LYS A 204 4.18 -17.65 18.67
CA LYS A 204 4.49 -16.22 18.46
C LYS A 204 5.25 -15.94 17.17
N THR A 205 5.81 -16.95 16.52
CA THR A 205 6.53 -16.80 15.24
C THR A 205 5.65 -17.12 14.03
N LEU A 206 4.46 -17.68 14.24
CA LEU A 206 3.50 -17.97 13.17
C LEU A 206 2.87 -16.69 12.61
N MET A 207 2.85 -16.58 11.29
CA MET A 207 2.24 -15.50 10.53
C MET A 207 1.14 -16.04 9.64
N TYR A 208 0.10 -15.25 9.42
CA TYR A 208 -0.91 -15.54 8.40
C TYR A 208 -0.52 -14.79 7.13
N ALA A 209 -0.40 -15.49 6.00
CA ALA A 209 0.02 -14.91 4.74
C ALA A 209 -0.74 -15.52 3.57
N ALA A 210 -1.00 -14.70 2.56
CA ALA A 210 -1.39 -15.18 1.24
C ALA A 210 -0.14 -15.69 0.53
N VAL A 211 -0.06 -16.98 0.28
CA VAL A 211 1.09 -17.63 -0.37
C VAL A 211 0.67 -18.19 -1.72
N PRO A 212 1.54 -18.09 -2.75
CA PRO A 212 1.31 -18.81 -3.99
C PRO A 212 1.39 -20.32 -3.73
N TYR A 213 0.42 -21.05 -4.25
CA TYR A 213 0.30 -22.49 -4.14
C TYR A 213 -0.04 -23.07 -5.51
N GLU A 214 0.77 -24.04 -5.95
CA GLU A 214 0.61 -24.67 -7.26
C GLU A 214 0.01 -26.05 -7.13
N SER A 215 -1.01 -26.29 -7.94
CA SER A 215 -1.73 -27.55 -7.94
C SER A 215 -2.27 -27.87 -9.32
N GLY A 216 -1.91 -29.02 -9.88
CA GLY A 216 -2.38 -29.42 -11.22
C GLY A 216 -1.96 -28.48 -12.36
N GLY A 217 -0.85 -27.75 -12.22
CA GLY A 217 -0.35 -26.82 -13.24
C GLY A 217 -0.97 -25.41 -13.20
N GLU A 218 -1.87 -25.14 -12.25
CA GLU A 218 -2.41 -23.80 -12.00
C GLU A 218 -1.83 -23.22 -10.70
N THR A 219 -1.39 -21.96 -10.76
CA THR A 219 -0.98 -21.19 -9.58
C THR A 219 -2.18 -20.48 -8.99
N SER A 220 -2.52 -20.80 -7.74
CA SER A 220 -3.53 -20.10 -6.95
C SER A 220 -2.88 -19.37 -5.78
N ILE A 221 -3.53 -18.33 -5.27
CA ILE A 221 -3.14 -17.72 -4.00
C ILE A 221 -3.98 -18.39 -2.90
N VAL A 222 -3.31 -18.97 -1.92
CA VAL A 222 -3.98 -19.59 -0.76
C VAL A 222 -3.56 -18.88 0.52
N GLU A 223 -4.48 -18.78 1.47
CA GLU A 223 -4.16 -18.24 2.79
C GLU A 223 -3.57 -19.36 3.67
N ALA A 224 -2.33 -19.17 4.12
CA ALA A 224 -1.59 -20.15 4.91
C ALA A 224 -1.05 -19.55 6.20
N TRP A 225 -0.83 -20.42 7.18
CA TRP A 225 0.02 -20.08 8.32
C TRP A 225 1.46 -20.45 7.98
N VAL A 226 2.40 -19.52 8.19
CA VAL A 226 3.82 -19.67 7.87
C VAL A 226 4.64 -19.43 9.13
N ASP A 227 5.66 -20.25 9.40
CA ASP A 227 6.60 -20.00 10.49
C ASP A 227 7.89 -19.30 10.02
N LYS A 228 8.75 -18.94 10.98
CA LYS A 228 10.03 -18.26 10.71
C LYS A 228 11.04 -19.09 9.90
N THR A 229 10.77 -20.38 9.71
CA THR A 229 11.61 -21.31 8.94
C THR A 229 10.98 -21.63 7.60
N ASP A 230 10.05 -20.79 7.13
CA ASP A 230 9.41 -20.93 5.82
C ASP A 230 8.55 -22.19 5.67
N ARG A 231 8.15 -22.80 6.81
CA ARG A 231 7.20 -23.91 6.79
C ARG A 231 5.79 -23.35 6.75
N ALA A 232 4.94 -23.85 5.86
CA ALA A 232 3.55 -23.43 5.81
C ALA A 232 2.56 -24.57 5.77
N VAL A 233 1.42 -24.32 6.40
CA VAL A 233 0.28 -25.24 6.39
C VAL A 233 -0.99 -24.48 6.00
N ILE A 234 -1.84 -25.17 5.24
CA ILE A 234 -3.21 -24.71 4.96
C ILE A 234 -4.21 -25.61 5.68
N PHE A 235 -5.38 -25.05 5.95
CA PHE A 235 -6.49 -25.76 6.60
C PHE A 235 -7.64 -25.91 5.61
N THR A 236 -7.96 -27.14 5.26
CA THR A 236 -9.00 -27.46 4.28
C THR A 236 -9.85 -28.63 4.75
N ALA A 237 -11.17 -28.47 4.75
CA ALA A 237 -12.14 -29.50 5.13
C ALA A 237 -11.82 -30.28 6.44
N GLY A 238 -11.22 -29.63 7.45
CA GLY A 238 -10.84 -30.26 8.72
C GLY A 238 -9.52 -31.04 8.68
N LYS A 239 -8.78 -30.97 7.58
CA LYS A 239 -7.42 -31.49 7.43
C LYS A 239 -6.40 -30.36 7.43
N VAL A 240 -5.22 -30.67 7.92
CA VAL A 240 -4.03 -29.83 7.84
C VAL A 240 -3.18 -30.38 6.71
N ILE A 241 -2.81 -29.54 5.76
CA ILE A 241 -1.93 -29.92 4.65
C ILE A 241 -0.64 -29.15 4.82
N ASP A 242 0.47 -29.88 4.96
CA ASP A 242 1.80 -29.30 4.83
C ASP A 242 2.02 -28.93 3.36
N ILE A 243 2.11 -27.63 3.11
CA ILE A 243 2.39 -27.10 1.77
C ILE A 243 3.82 -26.60 1.65
N THR A 244 4.66 -26.77 2.68
CA THR A 244 6.08 -26.40 2.68
C THR A 244 6.82 -26.89 1.43
N PRO A 245 6.64 -28.15 0.97
CA PRO A 245 7.30 -28.61 -0.25
C PRO A 245 6.86 -27.89 -1.53
N HIS A 246 5.73 -27.18 -1.49
CA HIS A 246 5.07 -26.54 -2.62
C HIS A 246 5.17 -25.01 -2.58
N LEU A 247 5.85 -24.45 -1.58
CA LEU A 247 6.04 -23.02 -1.44
C LEU A 247 7.20 -22.55 -2.32
N GLN A 248 6.93 -21.58 -3.19
CA GLN A 248 7.98 -20.74 -3.80
C GLN A 248 8.32 -19.59 -2.84
N LEU A 249 8.89 -19.90 -1.68
CA LEU A 249 9.40 -18.84 -0.80
C LEU A 249 10.73 -18.35 -1.37
N SER A 250 10.68 -17.23 -2.11
CA SER A 250 11.88 -16.52 -2.51
C SER A 250 12.60 -16.09 -1.23
N ALA A 251 13.73 -16.72 -0.92
CA ALA A 251 14.54 -16.43 0.25
C ALA A 251 14.82 -14.91 0.36
N ARG A 252 14.08 -14.22 1.24
CA ARG A 252 14.37 -12.89 1.81
C ARG A 252 13.29 -12.48 2.81
N TRP A 253 13.41 -12.96 4.04
CA TRP A 253 12.85 -12.25 5.18
C TRP A 253 13.66 -10.98 5.40
N ALA A 254 13.11 -9.84 4.98
CA ALA A 254 13.60 -8.54 5.42
C ALA A 254 13.42 -8.46 6.95
N LYS A 255 14.54 -8.37 7.67
CA LYS A 255 14.62 -8.11 9.10
C LYS A 255 13.56 -7.10 9.55
N ARG A 256 12.53 -7.57 10.24
CA ARG A 256 11.75 -6.81 11.22
C ARG A 256 12.13 -7.32 12.61
N GLU A 257 13.35 -7.02 13.04
CA GLU A 257 13.67 -6.97 14.47
C GLU A 257 13.70 -5.50 14.88
N GLY A 258 12.52 -4.99 15.24
CA GLY A 258 12.41 -3.78 16.05
C GLY A 258 12.79 -4.12 17.49
N GLY A 259 14.10 -4.24 17.74
CA GLY A 259 14.66 -4.29 19.09
C GLY A 259 14.57 -2.91 19.72
N ASN A 260 13.59 -2.76 20.61
CA ASN A 260 13.56 -1.71 21.62
C ASN A 260 14.54 -2.12 22.75
N ASP A 261 15.82 -1.80 22.60
CA ASP A 261 16.76 -1.83 23.72
C ASP A 261 17.03 -0.39 24.16
N GLY A 262 16.43 -0.04 25.29
CA GLY A 262 16.67 1.22 25.95
C GLY A 262 18.10 1.34 26.42
N ARG A 263 18.70 2.50 26.14
CA ARG A 263 19.62 3.26 26.99
C ARG A 263 19.60 4.71 26.56
#